data_AF-A0A1G2M1Z0-F1
#
_entry.id   AF-A0A1G2M1Z0-F1
#
_cell.length_a   1.000
_cell.length_b   1.000
_cell.length_c   1.000
_cell.angle_alpha   90.00
_cell.angle_beta   90.00
_cell.angle_gamma   90.00
#
_symmetry.space_group_name_H-M   'P 1'
#
loop_
_entity.id
_entity.type
_entity.pdbx_description
1 polymer ?
#
loop_
_entity_poly.entity_id
_entity_poly.type
_entity_poly.pdbx_seq_one_letter_code
_entity_poly.pdbx_strand_id
1 'polypeptide(L)'
;MDAKKFIACAKKTHLLQPVFLKFNRDGITGVSRLIGLTRSCPGVRIDQGDLTASMAVEMSQDWGNERNRTIKVHGLCHVHPALLEPMARDIEQVSVPDHGAKALFTSRVRTFEEAAAKITREVITLPLRAEIEGWGLNIFSDPRTQRLEDGLPGIDFTLRDADGGVLVTVTLDGWSGRMAVNGVFGDELYVQPKQLEKLIRTSLEACLERMTTA
;
A
#
# COMPACT_ATOMS: atom_id res chain seq x y z
N MET A 1 17.48 -19.50 -13.89
CA MET A 1 16.50 -19.56 -12.78
C MET A 1 15.22 -20.30 -13.22
N ASP A 2 14.39 -20.80 -12.30
CA ASP A 2 13.08 -21.37 -12.63
C ASP A 2 12.11 -20.30 -13.18
N ALA A 3 11.47 -20.57 -14.32
CA ALA A 3 10.62 -19.61 -15.01
C ALA A 3 9.36 -19.23 -14.22
N LYS A 4 8.75 -20.19 -13.50
CA LYS A 4 7.57 -19.91 -12.68
C LYS A 4 7.93 -18.97 -11.52
N LYS A 5 9.08 -19.20 -10.88
CA LYS A 5 9.61 -18.30 -9.84
C LYS A 5 9.90 -16.91 -10.37
N PHE A 6 10.48 -16.79 -11.57
CA PHE A 6 10.72 -15.50 -12.21
C PHE A 6 9.42 -14.72 -12.42
N ILE A 7 8.46 -15.35 -13.06
CA ILE A 7 7.18 -14.73 -13.44
C ILE A 7 6.41 -14.34 -12.19
N ALA A 8 6.35 -15.21 -11.19
CA ALA A 8 5.70 -14.89 -9.91
C ALA A 8 6.34 -13.66 -9.25
N CYS A 9 7.66 -13.53 -9.31
CA CYS A 9 8.37 -12.37 -8.77
C CYS A 9 8.07 -11.09 -9.55
N ALA A 10 8.14 -11.14 -10.89
CA ALA A 10 7.82 -10.03 -11.78
C ALA A 10 6.35 -9.56 -11.67
N LYS A 11 5.42 -10.48 -11.39
CA LYS A 11 4.00 -10.17 -11.24
C LYS A 11 3.63 -9.65 -9.86
N LYS A 12 4.46 -9.90 -8.84
CA LYS A 12 4.25 -9.44 -7.46
C LYS A 12 4.61 -7.96 -7.27
N THR A 13 5.33 -7.35 -8.20
CA THR A 13 5.76 -5.94 -8.10
C THR A 13 4.73 -4.97 -8.63
N HIS A 14 4.47 -3.89 -7.89
CA HIS A 14 3.63 -2.77 -8.35
C HIS A 14 4.33 -1.94 -9.43
N LEU A 15 3.55 -1.14 -10.18
CA LEU A 15 3.96 -0.27 -11.30
C LEU A 15 5.30 0.48 -11.10
N LEU A 16 5.54 1.00 -9.89
CA LEU A 16 6.69 1.87 -9.59
C LEU A 16 7.86 1.12 -8.97
N GLN A 17 7.69 -0.14 -8.55
CA GLN A 17 8.71 -0.87 -7.82
C GLN A 17 9.77 -1.40 -8.79
N PRO A 18 11.06 -1.07 -8.59
CA PRO A 18 12.12 -1.66 -9.39
C PRO A 18 12.31 -3.13 -9.04
N VAL A 19 12.68 -3.92 -10.04
CA VAL A 19 13.18 -5.28 -9.92
C VAL A 19 14.62 -5.25 -10.41
N PHE A 20 15.55 -5.80 -9.63
CA PHE A 20 16.92 -6.01 -10.07
C PHE A 20 17.04 -7.43 -10.62
N LEU A 21 17.47 -7.50 -11.88
CA LEU A 21 17.75 -8.75 -12.57
C LEU A 21 19.27 -8.91 -12.63
N LYS A 22 19.80 -9.91 -11.93
CA LYS A 22 21.20 -10.34 -12.06
C LYS A 22 21.27 -11.44 -13.10
N PHE A 23 21.93 -11.18 -14.22
CA PHE A 23 22.14 -12.11 -15.31
C PHE A 23 23.36 -13.01 -15.05
N ASN A 24 23.29 -14.26 -15.50
CA ASN A 24 24.38 -15.22 -15.37
C ASN A 24 25.58 -14.80 -16.25
N ARG A 25 26.74 -15.47 -16.10
CA ARG A 25 27.97 -15.09 -16.82
C ARG A 25 27.86 -15.17 -18.35
N ASP A 26 26.96 -16.01 -18.86
CA ASP A 26 26.73 -16.23 -20.29
C ASP A 26 25.39 -15.61 -20.77
N GLY A 27 24.80 -14.73 -19.95
CA GLY A 27 23.40 -14.33 -20.03
C GLY A 27 23.13 -13.15 -20.94
N ILE A 28 24.08 -12.81 -21.81
CA ILE A 28 24.03 -11.60 -22.65
C ILE A 28 22.81 -11.59 -23.57
N THR A 29 22.40 -12.76 -24.06
CA THR A 29 21.16 -12.92 -24.84
C THR A 29 19.92 -12.49 -24.05
N GLY A 30 19.92 -12.70 -22.74
CA GLY A 30 18.85 -12.27 -21.84
C GLY A 30 18.79 -10.73 -21.71
N VAL A 31 19.93 -10.06 -21.75
CA VAL A 31 20.02 -8.59 -21.76
C VAL A 31 19.50 -8.04 -23.08
N SER A 32 19.90 -8.61 -24.22
CA SER A 32 19.37 -8.21 -25.54
C SER A 32 17.85 -8.35 -25.58
N ARG A 33 17.31 -9.44 -25.02
CA ARG A 33 15.86 -9.66 -24.88
C ARG A 33 15.22 -8.59 -24.00
N LEU A 34 15.81 -8.27 -22.85
CA LEU A 34 15.32 -7.23 -21.94
C LEU A 34 15.30 -5.85 -22.62
N ILE A 35 16.37 -5.49 -23.33
CA ILE A 35 16.45 -4.23 -24.10
C ILE A 35 15.38 -4.23 -25.19
N GLY A 36 15.22 -5.32 -25.94
CA GLY A 36 14.14 -5.47 -26.92
C GLY A 36 12.75 -5.34 -26.30
N LEU A 37 12.57 -5.84 -25.07
CA LEU A 37 11.32 -5.77 -24.31
C LEU A 37 10.94 -4.32 -23.97
N THR A 38 11.91 -3.46 -23.64
CA THR A 38 11.64 -2.03 -23.40
C THR A 38 11.11 -1.31 -24.65
N ARG A 39 11.42 -1.82 -25.84
CA ARG A 39 10.93 -1.26 -27.11
C ARG A 39 9.55 -1.78 -27.48
N SER A 40 9.24 -3.04 -27.15
CA SER A 40 7.95 -3.67 -27.48
C SER A 40 6.88 -3.48 -26.41
N CYS A 41 7.27 -3.18 -25.17
CA CYS A 41 6.37 -2.97 -24.03
C CYS A 41 6.64 -1.61 -23.37
N PRO A 42 5.87 -0.54 -23.70
CA PRO A 42 6.08 0.82 -23.16
C PRO A 42 6.00 0.94 -21.63
N GLY A 43 5.36 -0.03 -20.98
CA GLY A 43 5.29 -0.12 -19.52
C GLY A 43 6.58 -0.60 -18.87
N VAL A 44 7.50 -1.21 -19.62
CA VAL A 44 8.79 -1.67 -19.10
C VAL A 44 9.84 -0.58 -19.29
N ARG A 45 10.55 -0.25 -18.22
CA ARG A 45 11.56 0.83 -18.24
C ARG A 45 12.84 0.41 -17.55
N ILE A 46 13.96 0.87 -18.10
CA ILE A 46 15.29 0.82 -17.50
C ILE A 46 15.75 2.27 -17.42
N ASP A 47 16.36 2.67 -16.31
CA ASP A 47 16.89 4.03 -16.17
C ASP A 47 17.92 4.30 -17.28
N GLN A 48 17.92 5.51 -17.84
CA GLN A 48 18.69 5.81 -19.06
C GLN A 48 20.20 5.57 -18.92
N GLY A 49 20.75 5.83 -17.72
CA GLY A 49 22.15 5.52 -17.40
C GLY A 49 22.43 4.02 -17.40
N ASP A 50 21.55 3.22 -16.80
CA ASP A 50 21.66 1.76 -16.74
C ASP A 50 21.46 1.12 -18.12
N LEU A 51 20.57 1.68 -18.94
CA LEU A 51 20.35 1.24 -20.33
C LEU A 51 21.60 1.49 -21.18
N THR A 52 22.20 2.68 -21.07
CA THR A 52 23.41 3.04 -21.80
C THR A 52 24.58 2.14 -21.40
N ALA A 53 24.74 1.88 -20.10
CA ALA A 53 25.75 0.95 -19.59
C ALA A 53 25.50 -0.48 -20.08
N SER A 54 24.24 -0.94 -20.08
CA SER A 54 23.87 -2.28 -20.55
C SER A 54 24.15 -2.46 -22.04
N MET A 55 23.87 -1.45 -22.87
CA MET A 55 24.20 -1.48 -24.31
C MET A 55 25.72 -1.45 -24.55
N ALA A 56 26.47 -0.66 -23.79
CA ALA A 56 27.92 -0.62 -23.90
C ALA A 56 28.57 -1.97 -23.54
N VAL A 57 28.05 -2.63 -22.49
CA VAL A 57 28.47 -3.97 -22.07
C VAL A 57 28.06 -5.03 -23.09
N GLU A 58 26.86 -4.93 -23.67
CA GLU A 58 26.42 -5.82 -24.75
C GLU A 58 27.34 -5.73 -25.96
N MET A 59 27.75 -4.51 -26.34
CA MET A 59 28.65 -4.28 -27.47
C MET A 59 30.09 -4.70 -27.18
N SER A 60 30.59 -4.51 -25.95
CA SER A 60 31.97 -4.86 -25.59
C SER A 60 32.15 -6.34 -25.25
N GLN A 61 31.07 -7.05 -24.92
CA GLN A 61 31.08 -8.42 -24.37
C GLN A 61 31.89 -8.54 -23.06
N ASP A 62 32.31 -7.43 -22.44
CA ASP A 62 33.12 -7.44 -21.22
C ASP A 62 32.23 -7.39 -19.96
N TRP A 63 31.89 -8.59 -19.52
CA TRP A 63 30.90 -8.91 -18.49
C TRP A 63 31.52 -9.13 -17.09
N GLY A 64 32.84 -8.96 -16.95
CA GLY A 64 33.65 -9.47 -15.84
C GLY A 64 33.33 -8.92 -14.44
N ASN A 65 32.61 -7.80 -14.33
CA ASN A 65 32.23 -7.19 -13.05
C ASN A 65 30.76 -7.48 -12.70
N GLU A 66 30.47 -7.91 -11.48
CA GLU A 66 29.10 -8.22 -11.01
C GLU A 66 28.12 -7.06 -11.17
N ARG A 67 28.59 -5.81 -11.09
CA ARG A 67 27.75 -4.62 -11.31
C ARG A 67 27.21 -4.55 -12.74
N ASN A 68 27.99 -4.98 -13.73
CA ASN A 68 27.60 -4.93 -15.15
C ASN A 68 26.49 -5.94 -15.48
N ARG A 69 26.26 -6.91 -14.59
CA ARG A 69 25.32 -8.02 -14.77
C ARG A 69 23.98 -7.79 -14.08
N THR A 70 23.87 -6.72 -13.28
CA THR A 70 22.68 -6.42 -12.48
C THR A 70 21.98 -5.22 -13.05
N ILE A 71 20.79 -5.43 -13.62
CA ILE A 71 20.02 -4.39 -14.30
C ILE A 71 18.76 -4.09 -13.49
N LYS A 72 18.53 -2.81 -13.23
CA LYS A 72 17.30 -2.31 -12.59
C LYS A 72 16.21 -2.12 -13.64
N VAL A 73 15.06 -2.73 -13.44
CA VAL A 73 13.95 -2.75 -14.39
C VAL A 73 12.63 -2.43 -13.68
N HIS A 74 11.80 -1.61 -14.29
CA HIS A 74 10.46 -1.27 -13.82
C HIS A 74 9.39 -1.87 -14.75
N GLY A 75 8.19 -2.13 -14.21
CA GLY A 75 7.01 -2.46 -15.01
C GLY A 75 6.97 -3.86 -15.63
N LEU A 76 7.82 -4.79 -15.17
CA LEU A 76 7.77 -6.20 -15.60
C LEU A 76 6.41 -6.87 -15.32
N CYS A 77 5.61 -6.32 -14.41
CA CYS A 77 4.26 -6.79 -14.12
C CYS A 77 3.30 -6.66 -15.33
N HIS A 78 3.56 -5.77 -16.29
CA HIS A 78 2.76 -5.61 -17.50
C HIS A 78 3.09 -6.60 -18.62
N VAL A 79 4.20 -7.33 -18.49
CA VAL A 79 4.72 -8.17 -19.56
C VAL A 79 3.98 -9.50 -19.58
N HIS A 80 3.56 -9.95 -20.76
CA HIS A 80 2.94 -11.26 -20.90
C HIS A 80 3.92 -12.37 -20.48
N PRO A 81 3.52 -13.36 -19.66
CA PRO A 81 4.41 -14.41 -19.14
C PRO A 81 5.25 -15.12 -20.21
N ALA A 82 4.67 -15.40 -21.37
CA ALA A 82 5.36 -16.04 -22.50
C ALA A 82 6.60 -15.28 -23.00
N LEU A 83 6.66 -13.95 -22.82
CA LEU A 83 7.84 -13.15 -23.19
C LEU A 83 8.93 -13.17 -22.10
N LEU A 84 8.56 -13.50 -20.86
CA LEU A 84 9.48 -13.60 -19.72
C LEU A 84 10.11 -14.99 -19.59
N GLU A 85 9.40 -16.05 -20.00
CA GLU A 85 9.88 -17.43 -19.90
C GLU A 85 11.26 -17.67 -20.56
N PRO A 86 11.54 -17.18 -21.77
CA PRO A 86 12.85 -17.37 -22.40
C PRO A 86 13.98 -16.68 -21.63
N MET A 87 13.69 -15.52 -21.01
CA MET A 87 14.67 -14.75 -20.24
C MET A 87 15.04 -15.42 -18.92
N ALA A 88 14.16 -16.24 -18.34
CA ALA A 88 14.41 -16.89 -17.05
C ALA A 88 15.68 -17.76 -17.04
N ARG A 89 16.06 -18.29 -18.22
CA ARG A 89 17.26 -19.13 -18.40
C ARG A 89 18.55 -18.34 -18.20
N ASP A 90 18.52 -17.06 -18.56
CA ASP A 90 19.69 -16.17 -18.54
C ASP A 90 19.84 -15.44 -17.19
N ILE A 91 18.84 -15.55 -16.32
CA ILE A 91 18.83 -14.90 -15.01
C ILE A 91 19.39 -15.83 -13.93
N GLU A 92 20.41 -15.34 -13.23
CA GLU A 92 21.03 -15.94 -12.06
C GLU A 92 20.18 -15.67 -10.81
N GLN A 93 19.78 -14.40 -10.62
CA GLN A 93 19.06 -13.95 -9.44
C GLN A 93 18.09 -12.82 -9.78
N VAL A 94 16.94 -12.82 -9.11
CA VAL A 94 16.02 -11.69 -9.09
C VAL A 94 15.93 -11.19 -7.67
N SER A 95 16.20 -9.90 -7.48
CA SER A 95 15.95 -9.23 -6.21
C SER A 95 14.99 -8.09 -6.43
N VAL A 96 13.95 -8.08 -5.61
CA VAL A 96 13.08 -6.93 -5.50
C VAL A 96 13.51 -6.24 -4.21
N PRO A 97 13.98 -4.98 -4.26
CA PRO A 97 14.22 -4.25 -3.02
C PRO A 97 12.89 -4.19 -2.28
N ASP A 98 12.93 -4.33 -0.97
CA ASP A 98 11.75 -4.16 -0.15
C ASP A 98 11.10 -2.83 -0.52
N HIS A 99 9.82 -2.88 -0.92
CA HIS A 99 9.05 -1.69 -1.27
C HIS A 99 9.24 -0.69 -0.11
N GLY A 100 9.47 0.59 -0.36
CA GLY A 100 9.64 1.57 0.73
C GLY A 100 8.45 1.57 1.71
N ALA A 101 7.28 1.14 1.22
CA ALA A 101 6.10 0.91 2.05
C ALA A 101 6.10 -0.38 2.87
N LYS A 102 6.96 -1.37 2.61
CA LYS A 102 7.06 -2.59 3.42
C LYS A 102 7.44 -2.25 4.85
N ALA A 103 8.35 -1.28 5.07
CA ALA A 103 8.66 -0.74 6.40
C ALA A 103 7.45 -0.04 7.06
N LEU A 104 6.53 0.49 6.25
CA LEU A 104 5.27 1.08 6.72
C LEU A 104 4.24 -0.01 7.06
N PHE A 105 4.21 -1.10 6.29
CA PHE A 105 3.24 -2.19 6.42
C PHE A 105 3.60 -3.31 7.43
N THR A 106 4.87 -3.53 7.80
CA THR A 106 5.26 -4.75 8.54
C THR A 106 5.21 -4.67 10.07
N SER A 107 5.08 -3.49 10.66
CA SER A 107 4.92 -3.38 12.12
C SER A 107 3.90 -2.32 12.51
N ARG A 108 4.04 -1.10 11.98
CA ARG A 108 3.20 0.03 12.36
C ARG A 108 1.75 -0.12 11.90
N VAL A 109 1.53 -0.46 10.62
CA VAL A 109 0.18 -0.75 10.11
C VAL A 109 -0.45 -1.94 10.83
N ARG A 110 0.30 -3.05 11.03
CA ARG A 110 -0.22 -4.21 11.78
C ARG A 110 -0.61 -3.84 13.21
N THR A 111 0.22 -3.08 13.92
CA THR A 111 -0.10 -2.58 15.27
C THR A 111 -1.34 -1.70 15.25
N PHE A 112 -1.51 -0.85 14.23
CA PHE A 112 -2.70 -0.01 14.09
C PHE A 112 -3.93 -0.78 13.63
N GLU A 113 -3.80 -1.85 12.84
CA GLU A 113 -4.89 -2.76 12.48
C GLU A 113 -5.34 -3.55 13.71
N GLU A 114 -4.40 -4.08 14.50
CA GLU A 114 -4.69 -4.76 15.76
C GLU A 114 -5.34 -3.79 16.78
N ALA A 115 -4.84 -2.56 16.87
CA ALA A 115 -5.44 -1.51 17.69
C ALA A 115 -6.83 -1.14 17.17
N ALA A 116 -7.00 -0.88 15.88
CA ALA A 116 -8.29 -0.54 15.28
C ALA A 116 -9.32 -1.67 15.45
N ALA A 117 -8.91 -2.93 15.29
CA ALA A 117 -9.79 -4.09 15.50
C ALA A 117 -10.19 -4.27 16.97
N LYS A 118 -9.29 -3.93 17.91
CA LYS A 118 -9.58 -3.91 19.35
C LYS A 118 -10.53 -2.76 19.70
N ILE A 119 -10.22 -1.56 19.23
CA ILE A 119 -11.01 -0.34 19.41
C ILE A 119 -12.42 -0.54 18.84
N THR A 120 -12.54 -1.05 17.61
CA THR A 120 -13.83 -1.33 16.97
C THR A 120 -14.65 -2.33 17.77
N ARG A 121 -14.02 -3.44 18.21
CA ARG A 121 -14.71 -4.43 19.06
C ARG A 121 -15.17 -3.82 20.36
N GLU A 122 -14.33 -3.09 21.07
CA GLU A 122 -14.68 -2.50 22.37
C GLU A 122 -15.70 -1.36 22.21
N VAL A 123 -15.50 -0.40 21.30
CA VAL A 123 -16.40 0.75 21.12
C VAL A 123 -17.78 0.36 20.61
N ILE A 124 -17.89 -0.63 19.71
CA ILE A 124 -19.21 -1.13 19.24
C ILE A 124 -19.95 -1.92 20.33
N THR A 125 -19.21 -2.49 21.30
CA THR A 125 -19.77 -3.33 22.36
C THR A 125 -19.86 -2.65 23.74
N LEU A 126 -19.42 -1.39 23.86
CA LEU A 126 -19.38 -0.63 25.11
C LEU A 126 -20.73 0.05 25.45
N PRO A 127 -20.94 0.42 26.73
CA PRO A 127 -22.05 1.27 27.20
C PRO A 127 -22.27 2.56 26.40
N LEU A 128 -21.22 3.09 25.75
CA LEU A 128 -21.30 4.26 24.89
C LEU A 128 -22.35 4.09 23.77
N ARG A 129 -22.48 2.90 23.19
CA ARG A 129 -23.50 2.68 22.14
C ARG A 129 -24.91 2.82 22.70
N ALA A 130 -25.17 2.23 23.86
CA ALA A 130 -26.47 2.34 24.54
C ALA A 130 -26.77 3.78 24.96
N GLU A 131 -25.74 4.56 25.32
CA GLU A 131 -25.86 5.98 25.63
C GLU A 131 -26.20 6.82 24.39
N ILE A 132 -25.51 6.58 23.27
CA ILE A 132 -25.79 7.21 21.96
C ILE A 132 -27.22 6.89 21.50
N GLU A 133 -27.63 5.61 21.59
CA GLU A 133 -28.98 5.16 21.26
C GLU A 133 -30.02 5.78 22.22
N GLY A 134 -29.66 5.98 23.49
CA GLY A 134 -30.48 6.69 24.48
C GLY A 134 -30.73 8.18 24.14
N TRP A 135 -29.88 8.78 23.30
CA TRP A 135 -30.08 10.12 22.73
C TRP A 135 -30.82 10.10 21.39
N GLY A 136 -31.29 8.94 20.92
CA GLY A 136 -31.98 8.79 19.63
C GLY A 136 -31.04 8.81 18.43
N LEU A 137 -29.75 8.58 18.64
CA LEU A 137 -28.72 8.59 17.59
C LEU A 137 -28.24 7.17 17.27
N ASN A 138 -27.60 7.01 16.12
CA ASN A 138 -27.04 5.73 15.69
C ASN A 138 -25.55 5.87 15.36
N ILE A 139 -24.76 4.85 15.71
CA ILE A 139 -23.34 4.76 15.33
C ILE A 139 -23.11 3.55 14.41
N PHE A 140 -22.40 3.80 13.31
CA PHE A 140 -22.04 2.78 12.31
C PHE A 140 -20.54 2.73 12.15
N SER A 141 -19.96 1.54 12.01
CA SER A 141 -18.56 1.36 11.64
C SER A 141 -18.45 0.77 10.25
N ASP A 142 -17.65 1.38 9.38
CA ASP A 142 -17.39 0.88 8.03
C ASP A 142 -15.87 0.70 7.82
N PRO A 143 -15.37 -0.54 7.69
CA PRO A 143 -13.98 -0.79 7.32
C PRO A 143 -13.70 -0.28 5.89
N ARG A 144 -12.74 0.62 5.74
CA ARG A 144 -12.19 1.03 4.43
C ARG A 144 -11.29 -0.08 3.89
N THR A 145 -11.90 -1.20 3.48
CA THR A 145 -11.14 -2.37 3.03
C THR A 145 -10.76 -2.33 1.55
N GLN A 146 -11.41 -1.51 0.70
CA GLN A 146 -11.13 -1.50 -0.76
C GLN A 146 -11.52 -0.20 -1.50
N ARG A 147 -11.04 0.99 -1.12
CA ARG A 147 -11.16 2.17 -2.02
C ARG A 147 -9.78 2.63 -2.51
N LEU A 148 -9.26 1.89 -3.48
CA LEU A 148 -8.09 2.26 -4.29
C LEU A 148 -8.30 3.58 -5.07
N GLU A 149 -9.53 4.09 -5.18
CA GLU A 149 -9.82 5.34 -5.88
C GLU A 149 -9.66 6.59 -4.99
N ASP A 150 -9.77 6.52 -3.65
CA ASP A 150 -9.78 7.72 -2.79
C ASP A 150 -9.08 7.62 -1.42
N GLY A 151 -8.56 6.46 -0.95
CA GLY A 151 -8.02 6.45 0.40
C GLY A 151 -7.26 5.22 0.90
N LEU A 152 -6.35 5.52 1.83
CA LEU A 152 -5.53 4.61 2.62
C LEU A 152 -6.40 3.69 3.51
N PRO A 153 -5.90 2.51 3.91
CA PRO A 153 -6.62 1.58 4.78
C PRO A 153 -7.05 2.27 6.08
N GLY A 154 -8.23 1.95 6.61
CA GLY A 154 -8.76 2.59 7.82
C GLY A 154 -10.17 2.11 8.19
N ILE A 155 -10.79 2.76 9.18
CA ILE A 155 -12.18 2.50 9.60
C ILE A 155 -12.88 3.84 9.85
N ASP A 156 -14.07 4.01 9.31
CA ASP A 156 -14.92 5.16 9.61
C ASP A 156 -16.00 4.80 10.62
N PHE A 157 -16.17 5.65 11.63
CA PHE A 157 -17.28 5.63 12.57
C PHE A 157 -18.19 6.80 12.24
N THR A 158 -19.42 6.51 11.83
CA THR A 158 -20.40 7.53 11.44
C THR A 158 -21.51 7.58 12.46
N LEU A 159 -21.70 8.77 13.05
CA LEU A 159 -22.82 9.10 13.90
C LEU A 159 -23.92 9.74 13.07
N ARG A 160 -25.14 9.22 13.21
CA ARG A 160 -26.31 9.70 12.49
C ARG A 160 -27.45 10.03 13.44
N ASP A 161 -28.25 11.00 13.04
CA ASP A 161 -29.55 11.26 13.66
C ASP A 161 -30.58 10.16 13.33
N ALA A 162 -31.78 10.28 13.89
CA ALA A 162 -32.88 9.35 13.67
C ALA A 162 -33.37 9.33 12.20
N ASP A 163 -33.20 10.43 11.47
CA ASP A 163 -33.61 10.58 10.08
C ASP A 163 -32.54 10.09 9.09
N GLY A 164 -31.37 9.68 9.60
CA GLY A 164 -30.25 9.16 8.83
C GLY A 164 -29.25 10.22 8.36
N GLY A 165 -29.41 11.48 8.78
CA GLY A 165 -28.46 12.56 8.55
C GLY A 165 -27.14 12.30 9.27
N VAL A 166 -26.02 12.54 8.58
CA VAL A 166 -24.68 12.37 9.18
C VAL A 166 -24.34 13.58 10.04
N LEU A 167 -24.14 13.34 11.33
CA LEU A 167 -23.77 14.38 12.29
C LEU A 167 -22.25 14.50 12.41
N VAL A 168 -21.57 13.36 12.55
CA VAL A 168 -20.12 13.29 12.74
C VAL A 168 -19.57 12.03 12.09
N THR A 169 -18.41 12.15 11.44
CA THR A 169 -17.61 11.03 10.99
C THR A 169 -16.25 11.07 11.70
N VAL A 170 -15.90 9.99 12.38
CA VAL A 170 -14.57 9.79 12.97
C VAL A 170 -13.82 8.73 12.16
N THR A 171 -12.69 9.10 11.58
CA THR A 171 -11.86 8.19 10.77
C THR A 171 -10.65 7.72 11.57
N LEU A 172 -10.42 6.42 11.64
CA LEU A 172 -9.15 5.82 12.04
C LEU A 172 -8.32 5.56 10.78
N ASP A 173 -7.26 6.34 10.57
CA ASP A 173 -6.38 6.16 9.42
C ASP A 173 -5.27 5.14 9.70
N GLY A 174 -5.35 3.99 9.01
CA GLY A 174 -4.43 2.86 9.14
C GLY A 174 -2.99 3.14 8.73
N TRP A 175 -2.75 4.24 8.02
CA TRP A 175 -1.40 4.64 7.59
C TRP A 175 -0.67 5.52 8.62
N SER A 176 -1.25 6.67 8.95
CA SER A 176 -0.68 7.59 9.93
C SER A 176 -0.84 7.06 11.35
N GLY A 177 -1.87 6.24 11.58
CA GLY A 177 -2.32 5.84 12.90
C GLY A 177 -3.05 6.94 13.64
N ARG A 178 -3.54 7.99 12.94
CA ARG A 178 -4.21 9.14 13.53
C ARG A 178 -5.72 9.06 13.37
N MET A 179 -6.41 9.81 14.21
CA MET A 179 -7.85 10.00 14.12
C MET A 179 -8.17 11.30 13.41
N ALA A 180 -9.20 11.30 12.58
CA ALA A 180 -9.78 12.51 12.02
C ALA A 180 -11.24 12.66 12.43
N VAL A 181 -11.70 13.89 12.60
CA VAL A 181 -13.12 14.22 12.79
C VAL A 181 -13.56 15.06 11.60
N ASN A 182 -14.59 14.60 10.88
CA ASN A 182 -15.11 15.23 9.67
C ASN A 182 -14.00 15.58 8.65
N GLY A 183 -12.99 14.70 8.53
CA GLY A 183 -11.86 14.86 7.60
C GLY A 183 -10.67 15.68 8.15
N VAL A 184 -10.77 16.26 9.34
CA VAL A 184 -9.67 17.01 9.97
C VAL A 184 -8.88 16.10 10.91
N PHE A 185 -7.61 15.88 10.59
CA PHE A 185 -6.71 15.03 11.39
C PHE A 185 -6.24 15.73 12.67
N GLY A 186 -6.31 15.01 13.77
CA GLY A 186 -5.59 15.37 15.00
C GLY A 186 -4.14 14.89 14.98
N ASP A 187 -3.35 15.35 15.95
CA ASP A 187 -1.94 14.98 16.06
C ASP A 187 -1.71 13.66 16.81
N GLU A 188 -2.67 13.22 17.60
CA GLU A 188 -2.59 12.01 18.41
C GLU A 188 -2.73 10.73 17.59
N LEU A 189 -1.94 9.72 17.97
CA LEU A 189 -2.06 8.36 17.43
C LEU A 189 -3.12 7.57 18.22
N TYR A 190 -3.96 6.79 17.52
CA TYR A 190 -4.89 5.86 18.17
C TYR A 190 -4.17 4.57 18.55
N VAL A 191 -3.95 4.41 19.85
CA VAL A 191 -3.30 3.23 20.44
C VAL A 191 -4.20 2.55 21.47
N GLN A 192 -5.23 3.24 21.97
CA GLN A 192 -6.14 2.75 23.00
C GLN A 192 -7.62 3.09 22.71
N PRO A 193 -8.57 2.19 23.04
CA PRO A 193 -10.02 2.40 22.89
C PRO A 193 -10.57 3.68 23.53
N LYS A 194 -10.04 4.06 24.70
CA LYS A 194 -10.46 5.28 25.42
C LYS A 194 -10.24 6.56 24.62
N GLN A 195 -9.28 6.60 23.70
CA GLN A 195 -9.03 7.78 22.88
C GLN A 195 -10.16 7.99 21.86
N LEU A 196 -10.61 6.92 21.21
CA LEU A 196 -11.76 6.99 20.30
C LEU A 196 -13.05 7.32 21.07
N GLU A 197 -13.25 6.69 22.23
CA GLU A 197 -14.42 6.97 23.07
C GLU A 197 -14.49 8.44 23.47
N LYS A 198 -13.39 9.00 23.98
CA LYS A 198 -13.29 10.42 24.33
C LYS A 198 -13.58 11.31 23.12
N LEU A 199 -12.98 11.00 21.96
CA LEU A 199 -13.15 11.80 20.75
C LEU A 199 -14.60 11.79 20.24
N ILE A 200 -15.26 10.63 20.27
CA ILE A 200 -16.68 10.48 19.94
C ILE A 200 -17.54 11.29 20.92
N ARG A 201 -17.31 11.16 22.22
CA ARG A 201 -18.05 11.91 23.27
C ARG A 201 -17.91 13.42 23.09
N THR A 202 -16.69 13.93 22.98
CA THR A 202 -16.46 15.37 22.77
C THR A 202 -17.08 15.88 21.47
N SER A 203 -17.05 15.07 20.40
CA SER A 203 -17.66 15.46 19.12
C SER A 203 -19.19 15.47 19.20
N LEU A 204 -19.78 14.52 19.95
CA LEU A 204 -21.21 14.45 20.21
C LEU A 204 -21.69 15.62 21.08
N GLU A 205 -21.01 15.90 22.19
CA GLU A 205 -21.30 17.05 23.06
C GLU A 205 -21.30 18.35 22.25
N ALA A 206 -20.25 18.60 21.46
CA ALA A 206 -20.17 19.77 20.59
C ALA A 206 -21.26 19.80 19.51
N CYS A 207 -21.79 18.65 19.08
CA CYS A 207 -22.89 18.59 18.11
C CYS A 207 -24.24 18.89 18.79
N LEU A 208 -24.49 18.31 19.97
CA LEU A 208 -25.71 18.52 20.76
C LEU A 208 -25.81 19.96 21.29
N GLU A 209 -24.70 20.58 21.69
CA GLU A 209 -24.67 21.99 22.05
C GLU A 209 -25.09 22.87 20.86
N ARG A 210 -24.56 22.59 19.66
CA ARG A 210 -24.95 23.33 18.45
C ARG A 210 -26.42 23.15 18.09
N MET A 211 -27.01 21.99 18.39
CA MET A 211 -28.43 21.72 18.13
C MET A 211 -29.38 22.33 19.17
N THR A 212 -28.93 22.51 20.41
CA THR A 212 -29.73 23.10 21.50
C THR A 212 -29.66 24.63 21.55
N THR A 213 -28.67 25.23 20.89
CA THR A 213 -28.50 26.70 20.79
C THR A 213 -29.10 27.30 19.50
N ALA A 214 -29.61 26.46 18.59
CA ALA A 214 -30.28 26.84 17.34
C ALA A 214 -31.81 26.83 17.51
#